data_AF-A0A838BEE3-F1
#
_entry.id   AF-A0A838BEE3-F1
#
_cell.length_a   1.000
_cell.length_b   1.000
_cell.length_c   1.000
_cell.angle_alpha   90.00
_cell.angle_beta   90.00
_cell.angle_gamma   90.00
#
_symmetry.space_group_name_H-M   'P 1'
#
loop_
_entity.id
_entity.type
_entity.pdbx_description
1 polymer ?
#
loop_
_entity_poly.entity_id
_entity_poly.type
_entity_poly.pdbx_seq_one_letter_code
_entity_poly.pdbx_strand_id
1 'polypeptide(L)'
;MILLPVQRLLELKELRRRRTEDALRRRHGALDNAVAAVQTAVTDLRRWREHRPSREAALYDPLIGKAAALIDLEEVKAKVISLYQHEQLLQNRLEGARAEADRARQAREEAYHVAREAWRAVSKFEDLVRVLRTDANVEGERSTDLELEDFAQGRNSLGSEQNDDPITCLPTCCSKSVMR
;
A
#
# COMPACT_ATOMS: atom_id res chain seq x y z
N MET A 1 24.31 8.98 15.17
CA MET A 1 23.69 7.74 15.73
C MET A 1 22.20 7.53 15.41
N ILE A 2 21.43 8.52 14.92
CA ILE A 2 19.96 8.41 14.74
C ILE A 2 19.54 7.61 13.49
N LEU A 3 20.42 7.46 12.50
CA LEU A 3 20.10 6.83 11.21
C LEU A 3 19.67 5.35 11.33
N LEU A 4 20.31 4.57 12.20
CA LEU A 4 20.05 3.12 12.36
C LEU A 4 18.64 2.83 12.94
N PRO A 5 18.21 3.48 14.05
CA PRO A 5 16.83 3.35 14.53
C PRO A 5 15.76 3.73 13.49
N VAL A 6 15.99 4.79 12.71
CA VAL A 6 15.02 5.25 11.70
C VAL A 6 14.91 4.26 10.54
N GLN A 7 16.03 3.68 10.10
CA GLN A 7 16.03 2.59 9.11
C GLN A 7 15.25 1.36 9.60
N ARG A 8 15.44 0.97 10.87
CA ARG A 8 14.70 -0.16 11.44
C ARG A 8 13.20 0.10 11.52
N LEU A 9 12.81 1.34 11.82
CA LEU A 9 11.40 1.75 11.76
C LEU A 9 10.84 1.71 10.34
N LEU A 10 11.61 2.15 9.33
CA LEU A 10 11.21 2.05 7.93
C LEU A 10 10.93 0.59 7.52
N GLU A 11 11.82 -0.35 7.86
CA GLU A 11 11.62 -1.78 7.59
C GLU A 11 10.29 -2.31 8.19
N LEU A 12 9.97 -1.93 9.42
CA LEU A 12 8.71 -2.31 10.06
C LEU A 12 7.49 -1.70 9.35
N LYS A 13 7.61 -0.45 8.87
CA LYS A 13 6.54 0.20 8.11
C LYS A 13 6.35 -0.46 6.74
N GLU A 14 7.43 -0.81 6.06
CA GLU A 14 7.37 -1.55 4.79
C GLU A 14 6.70 -2.91 4.96
N LEU A 15 7.03 -3.65 6.01
CA LEU A 15 6.39 -4.93 6.32
C LEU A 15 4.88 -4.73 6.53
N ARG A 16 4.48 -3.66 7.24
CA ARG A 16 3.07 -3.33 7.44
C ARG A 16 2.37 -2.98 6.12
N ARG A 17 3.02 -2.20 5.25
CA ARG A 17 2.52 -1.88 3.90
C ARG A 17 2.30 -3.15 3.08
N ARG A 18 3.27 -4.07 3.03
CA ARG A 18 3.13 -5.34 2.28
C ARG A 18 1.94 -6.15 2.80
N ARG A 19 1.78 -6.25 4.13
CA ARG A 19 0.63 -6.94 4.74
C ARG A 19 -0.71 -6.30 4.36
N THR A 20 -0.81 -4.97 4.34
CA THR A 20 -2.05 -4.28 3.98
C THR A 20 -2.34 -4.36 2.48
N GLU A 21 -1.32 -4.35 1.63
CA GLU A 21 -1.45 -4.62 0.19
C GLU A 21 -1.95 -6.04 -0.08
N ASP A 22 -1.41 -7.04 0.62
CA ASP A 22 -1.86 -8.42 0.49
C ASP A 22 -3.30 -8.60 0.98
N ALA A 23 -3.68 -7.93 2.07
CA ALA A 23 -5.06 -7.88 2.53
C ALA A 23 -5.98 -7.25 1.47
N LEU A 24 -5.58 -6.13 0.88
CA LEU A 24 -6.33 -5.48 -0.21
C LEU A 24 -6.49 -6.40 -1.42
N ARG A 25 -5.43 -7.10 -1.84
CA ARG A 25 -5.49 -8.08 -2.93
C ARG A 25 -6.49 -9.20 -2.66
N ARG A 26 -6.51 -9.74 -1.42
CA ARG A 26 -7.51 -10.75 -1.02
C ARG A 26 -8.93 -10.19 -1.06
N ARG A 27 -9.15 -8.95 -0.61
CA ARG A 27 -10.46 -8.30 -0.68
C ARG A 27 -10.90 -8.04 -2.11
N HIS A 28 -9.97 -7.72 -3.01
CA HIS A 28 -10.27 -7.60 -4.43
C HIS A 28 -10.76 -8.92 -5.02
N GLY A 29 -10.04 -10.03 -4.80
CA GLY A 29 -10.47 -11.35 -5.25
C GLY A 29 -11.82 -11.79 -4.64
N ALA A 30 -12.08 -11.44 -3.38
CA ALA A 30 -13.39 -11.70 -2.76
C ALA A 30 -14.53 -10.93 -3.45
N LEU A 31 -14.31 -9.65 -3.82
CA LEU A 31 -15.28 -8.87 -4.58
C LEU A 31 -15.52 -9.47 -5.96
N ASP A 32 -14.47 -9.86 -6.68
CA ASP A 32 -14.60 -10.44 -8.02
C ASP A 32 -15.42 -11.74 -7.98
N ASN A 33 -15.16 -12.60 -6.98
CA ASN A 33 -15.95 -13.81 -6.75
C ASN A 33 -17.42 -13.50 -6.42
N ALA A 34 -17.69 -12.50 -5.58
CA ALA A 34 -19.05 -12.12 -5.23
C ALA A 34 -19.82 -11.54 -6.43
N VAL A 35 -19.16 -10.74 -7.28
CA VAL A 35 -19.74 -10.23 -8.53
C VAL A 35 -20.05 -11.38 -9.50
N ALA A 36 -19.14 -12.35 -9.65
CA ALA A 36 -19.38 -13.54 -10.46
C ALA A 36 -20.57 -14.38 -9.93
N ALA A 37 -20.71 -14.50 -8.61
CA ALA A 37 -21.86 -15.16 -7.99
C ALA A 37 -23.18 -14.45 -8.29
N VAL A 38 -23.21 -13.11 -8.27
CA VAL A 38 -24.38 -12.33 -8.69
C VAL A 38 -24.73 -12.60 -10.15
N GLN A 39 -23.75 -12.58 -11.05
CA GLN A 39 -23.99 -12.86 -12.48
C GLN A 39 -24.56 -14.26 -12.70
N THR A 40 -24.02 -15.25 -11.98
CA THR A 40 -24.52 -16.63 -12.02
C THR A 40 -25.97 -16.70 -11.54
N ALA A 41 -26.28 -16.11 -10.38
CA ALA A 41 -27.64 -16.09 -9.83
C ALA A 41 -28.65 -15.37 -10.74
N VAL A 42 -28.25 -14.26 -11.39
CA VAL A 42 -29.09 -13.56 -12.39
C VAL A 42 -29.37 -14.47 -13.58
N THR A 43 -28.34 -15.17 -14.06
CA THR A 43 -28.45 -16.05 -15.22
C THR A 43 -29.35 -17.24 -14.94
N ASP A 44 -29.20 -17.86 -13.76
CA ASP A 44 -30.04 -18.96 -13.30
C ASP A 44 -31.50 -18.54 -13.16
N LEU A 45 -31.78 -17.40 -12.53
CA LEU A 45 -33.14 -16.88 -12.38
C LEU A 45 -33.77 -16.54 -13.74
N ARG A 46 -33.00 -15.92 -14.64
CA ARG A 46 -33.46 -15.62 -16.00
C ARG A 46 -33.80 -16.90 -16.75
N ARG A 47 -32.89 -17.87 -16.77
CA ARG A 47 -33.10 -19.17 -17.42
C ARG A 47 -34.32 -19.86 -16.84
N TRP A 48 -34.51 -19.84 -15.53
CA TRP A 48 -35.70 -20.39 -14.90
C TRP A 48 -36.98 -19.74 -15.41
N ARG A 49 -37.04 -18.40 -15.42
CA ARG A 49 -38.21 -17.64 -15.89
C ARG A 49 -38.53 -17.88 -17.36
N GLU A 50 -37.51 -18.11 -18.20
CA GLU A 50 -37.70 -18.47 -19.60
C GLU A 50 -38.34 -19.86 -19.77
N HIS A 51 -37.99 -20.84 -18.92
CA HIS A 51 -38.46 -22.23 -19.05
C HIS A 51 -39.71 -22.56 -18.20
N ARG A 52 -39.99 -21.76 -17.15
CA ARG A 52 -41.10 -22.01 -16.21
C ARG A 52 -42.46 -22.08 -16.91
N PRO A 53 -42.84 -21.17 -17.84
CA PRO A 53 -44.14 -21.21 -18.49
C PRO A 53 -44.35 -22.51 -19.29
N SER A 54 -43.33 -22.99 -20.02
CA SER A 54 -43.43 -24.25 -20.76
C SER A 54 -43.59 -25.45 -19.83
N ARG A 55 -42.92 -25.44 -18.68
CA ARG A 55 -43.08 -26.49 -17.66
C ARG A 55 -44.46 -26.48 -17.03
N GLU A 56 -44.99 -25.29 -16.75
CA GLU A 56 -46.32 -25.10 -16.21
C GLU A 56 -47.40 -25.55 -17.20
N ALA A 57 -47.28 -25.18 -18.48
CA ALA A 57 -48.16 -25.66 -19.54
C ALA A 57 -48.18 -27.19 -19.64
N ALA A 58 -47.00 -27.83 -19.62
CA ALA A 58 -46.90 -29.28 -19.65
C ALA A 58 -47.58 -30.00 -18.47
N LEU A 59 -47.79 -29.32 -17.34
CA LEU A 59 -48.56 -29.86 -16.22
C LEU A 59 -50.08 -29.80 -16.47
N TYR A 60 -50.55 -28.76 -17.17
CA TYR A 60 -51.97 -28.56 -17.45
C TYR A 60 -52.45 -29.25 -18.73
N ASP A 61 -51.61 -29.37 -19.76
CA ASP A 61 -51.96 -29.95 -21.07
C ASP A 61 -52.70 -31.30 -20.99
N PRO A 62 -52.32 -32.25 -20.10
CA PRO A 62 -53.02 -33.53 -20.01
C PRO A 62 -54.47 -33.42 -19.49
N LEU A 63 -54.80 -32.37 -18.75
CA LEU A 63 -56.08 -32.14 -18.07
C LEU A 63 -57.07 -31.35 -18.92
N ILE A 64 -56.58 -30.55 -19.88
CA ILE A 64 -57.43 -29.71 -20.72
C ILE A 64 -58.36 -30.59 -21.57
N GLY A 65 -59.67 -30.32 -21.47
CA GLY A 65 -60.70 -31.01 -22.25
C GLY A 65 -61.00 -32.45 -21.79
N LYS A 66 -60.52 -32.88 -20.62
CA LYS A 66 -60.78 -34.21 -20.05
C LYS A 66 -61.42 -34.10 -18.67
N ALA A 67 -62.23 -35.09 -18.32
CA ALA A 67 -62.65 -35.28 -16.94
C ALA A 67 -61.43 -35.78 -16.14
N ALA A 68 -60.97 -34.98 -15.19
CA ALA A 68 -59.86 -35.31 -14.30
C ALA A 68 -60.37 -35.70 -12.92
N ALA A 69 -59.71 -36.65 -12.26
CA ALA A 69 -60.01 -36.92 -10.85
C ALA A 69 -59.52 -35.73 -10.00
N LEU A 70 -60.17 -35.50 -8.86
CA LEU A 70 -59.77 -34.44 -7.93
C LEU A 70 -58.29 -34.59 -7.50
N ILE A 71 -57.84 -35.83 -7.29
CA ILE A 71 -56.47 -36.16 -6.90
C ILE A 71 -55.47 -35.67 -7.96
N ASP A 72 -55.77 -35.83 -9.25
CA ASP A 72 -54.90 -35.38 -10.34
C ASP A 72 -54.75 -33.84 -10.35
N LEU A 73 -55.84 -33.13 -10.06
CA LEU A 73 -55.85 -31.68 -9.95
C LEU A 73 -55.03 -31.19 -8.74
N GLU A 74 -55.13 -31.87 -7.61
CA GLU A 74 -54.34 -31.58 -6.41
C GLU A 74 -52.85 -31.82 -6.65
N GLU A 75 -52.48 -32.89 -7.37
CA GLU A 75 -51.10 -33.18 -7.74
C GLU A 75 -50.52 -32.08 -8.64
N VAL A 76 -51.25 -31.66 -9.68
CA VAL A 76 -50.83 -30.56 -10.55
C VAL A 76 -50.68 -29.27 -9.76
N LYS A 77 -51.63 -28.94 -8.89
CA LYS A 77 -51.53 -27.77 -8.00
C LYS A 77 -50.27 -27.84 -7.13
N ALA A 78 -49.95 -28.98 -6.54
CA ALA A 78 -48.75 -29.17 -5.73
C ALA A 78 -47.46 -28.96 -6.55
N LYS A 79 -47.41 -29.48 -7.79
CA LYS A 79 -46.27 -29.28 -8.70
C LYS A 79 -46.11 -27.82 -9.10
N VAL A 80 -47.20 -27.13 -9.40
CA VAL A 80 -47.19 -25.69 -9.72
C VAL A 80 -46.67 -24.87 -8.52
N ILE A 81 -47.14 -25.16 -7.30
CA ILE A 81 -46.62 -24.54 -6.08
C ILE A 81 -45.10 -24.76 -5.96
N SER A 82 -44.62 -25.97 -6.24
CA SER A 82 -43.18 -26.28 -6.21
C SER A 82 -42.38 -25.45 -7.22
N LEU A 83 -42.91 -25.17 -8.42
CA LEU A 83 -42.26 -24.29 -9.41
C LEU A 83 -42.09 -22.87 -8.87
N TYR A 84 -43.11 -22.32 -8.21
CA TYR A 84 -43.03 -20.98 -7.60
C TYR A 84 -42.09 -20.94 -6.40
N GLN A 85 -42.10 -21.98 -5.56
CA GLN A 85 -41.15 -22.10 -4.45
C GLN A 85 -39.70 -22.15 -4.95
N HIS A 86 -39.44 -22.84 -6.06
CA HIS A 86 -38.11 -22.86 -6.67
C HIS A 86 -37.70 -21.48 -7.19
N GLU A 87 -38.62 -20.74 -7.84
CA GLU A 87 -38.34 -19.37 -8.25
C GLU A 87 -38.00 -18.48 -7.05
N GLN A 88 -38.78 -18.58 -5.96
CA GLN A 88 -38.51 -17.83 -4.73
C GLN A 88 -37.13 -18.15 -4.16
N LEU A 89 -36.71 -19.41 -4.20
CA LEU A 89 -35.38 -19.82 -3.77
C LEU A 89 -34.28 -19.18 -4.65
N LEU A 90 -34.46 -19.11 -5.97
CA LEU A 90 -33.52 -18.44 -6.88
C LEU A 90 -33.48 -16.93 -6.63
N GLN A 91 -34.61 -16.29 -6.35
CA GLN A 91 -34.69 -14.88 -5.96
C GLN A 91 -33.92 -14.62 -4.67
N ASN A 92 -34.15 -15.43 -3.63
CA ASN A 92 -33.43 -15.33 -2.36
C ASN A 92 -31.92 -15.52 -2.53
N ARG A 93 -31.49 -16.42 -3.43
CA ARG A 93 -30.06 -16.60 -3.76
C ARG A 93 -29.48 -15.36 -4.42
N LEU A 94 -30.20 -14.72 -5.35
CA LEU A 94 -29.77 -13.49 -5.99
C LEU A 94 -29.65 -12.35 -4.98
N GLU A 95 -30.62 -12.20 -4.08
CA GLU A 95 -30.58 -11.21 -3.02
C GLU A 95 -29.40 -11.44 -2.07
N GLY A 96 -29.17 -12.69 -1.66
CA GLY A 96 -28.02 -13.08 -0.84
C GLY A 96 -26.68 -12.77 -1.53
N ALA A 97 -26.56 -13.09 -2.82
CA ALA A 97 -25.35 -12.79 -3.60
C ALA A 97 -25.10 -11.28 -3.73
N ARG A 98 -26.16 -10.47 -3.92
CA ARG A 98 -26.05 -9.01 -3.98
C ARG A 98 -25.58 -8.43 -2.65
N ALA A 99 -26.20 -8.87 -1.55
CA ALA A 99 -25.81 -8.43 -0.21
C ALA A 99 -24.34 -8.78 0.09
N GLU A 100 -23.87 -9.96 -0.33
CA GLU A 100 -22.47 -10.35 -0.16
C GLU A 100 -21.52 -9.51 -1.05
N ALA A 101 -21.91 -9.21 -2.28
CA ALA A 101 -21.14 -8.33 -3.16
C ALA A 101 -21.02 -6.91 -2.59
N ASP A 102 -22.08 -6.38 -1.98
CA ASP A 102 -22.05 -5.08 -1.31
C ASP A 102 -21.12 -5.08 -0.09
N ARG A 103 -21.18 -6.12 0.75
CA ARG A 103 -20.24 -6.30 1.88
C ARG A 103 -18.80 -6.41 1.39
N ALA A 104 -18.55 -7.19 0.34
CA ALA A 104 -17.21 -7.35 -0.24
C ALA A 104 -16.67 -6.03 -0.80
N ARG A 105 -17.54 -5.20 -1.40
CA ARG A 105 -17.19 -3.86 -1.88
C ARG A 105 -16.81 -2.94 -0.72
N GLN A 106 -17.60 -2.91 0.36
CA GLN A 106 -17.30 -2.12 1.56
C GLN A 106 -15.96 -2.55 2.18
N ALA A 107 -15.75 -3.86 2.38
CA ALA A 107 -14.52 -4.40 2.92
C ALA A 107 -13.28 -4.11 2.05
N ARG A 108 -13.44 -4.06 0.72
CA ARG A 108 -12.37 -3.64 -0.20
C ARG A 108 -12.04 -2.16 0.01
N GLU A 109 -13.04 -1.29 0.12
CA GLU A 109 -12.83 0.14 0.30
C GLU A 109 -12.11 0.44 1.63
N GLU A 110 -12.54 -0.20 2.71
CA GLU A 110 -11.86 -0.14 4.01
C GLU A 110 -10.40 -0.59 3.91
N ALA A 111 -10.15 -1.73 3.26
CA ALA A 111 -8.79 -2.23 3.06
C ALA A 111 -7.94 -1.29 2.19
N TYR A 112 -8.56 -0.61 1.21
CA TYR A 112 -7.89 0.37 0.37
C TYR A 112 -7.46 1.60 1.18
N HIS A 113 -8.33 2.12 2.05
CA HIS A 113 -7.98 3.22 2.94
C HIS A 113 -6.79 2.87 3.85
N VAL A 114 -6.82 1.69 4.48
CA VAL A 114 -5.73 1.21 5.33
C VAL A 114 -4.42 1.02 4.55
N ALA A 115 -4.48 0.46 3.33
CA ALA A 115 -3.32 0.31 2.47
C ALA A 115 -2.73 1.67 2.07
N ARG A 116 -3.59 2.65 1.75
CA ARG A 116 -3.19 4.02 1.40
C ARG A 116 -2.51 4.72 2.57
N GLU A 117 -2.99 4.56 3.79
CA GLU A 117 -2.35 5.11 4.99
C GLU A 117 -0.98 4.48 5.25
N ALA A 118 -0.86 3.16 5.10
CA ALA A 118 0.41 2.46 5.23
C ALA A 118 1.44 2.95 4.19
N TRP A 119 1.01 3.19 2.94
CA TRP A 119 1.82 3.80 1.90
C TRP A 119 2.32 5.19 2.26
N ARG A 120 1.41 6.08 2.72
CA ARG A 120 1.78 7.43 3.18
C ARG A 120 2.76 7.38 4.33
N ALA A 121 2.60 6.43 5.25
CA ALA A 121 3.52 6.27 6.37
C ALA A 121 4.91 5.86 5.89
N VAL A 122 5.03 4.89 4.98
CA VAL A 122 6.32 4.49 4.40
C VAL A 122 7.01 5.67 3.71
N SER A 123 6.29 6.38 2.83
CA SER A 123 6.83 7.53 2.09
C SER A 123 7.41 8.62 3.01
N LYS A 124 6.75 8.93 4.13
CA LYS A 124 7.29 9.87 5.13
C LYS A 124 8.62 9.41 5.74
N PHE A 125 8.76 8.10 6.00
CA PHE A 125 10.00 7.56 6.57
C PHE A 125 11.11 7.45 5.53
N GLU A 126 10.78 7.15 4.27
CA GLU A 126 11.74 7.19 3.15
C GLU A 126 12.33 8.60 2.99
N ASP A 127 11.48 9.63 3.06
CA ASP A 127 11.91 11.03 3.03
C ASP A 127 12.84 11.37 4.21
N LEU A 128 12.48 10.96 5.43
CA LEU A 128 13.32 11.17 6.62
C LEU A 128 14.68 10.47 6.51
N VAL A 129 14.70 9.20 6.06
CA VAL A 129 15.95 8.46 5.85
C VAL A 129 16.80 9.15 4.79
N ARG A 130 16.20 9.67 3.72
CA ARG A 130 16.91 10.44 2.69
C ARG A 130 17.57 11.67 3.29
N VAL A 131 16.83 12.50 4.03
CA VAL A 131 17.34 13.72 4.68
C VAL A 131 18.52 13.38 5.60
N LEU A 132 18.34 12.41 6.51
CA LEU A 132 19.39 12.01 7.46
C LEU A 132 20.66 11.48 6.78
N ARG A 133 20.55 10.83 5.62
CA ARG A 133 21.71 10.40 4.83
C ARG A 133 22.45 11.58 4.23
N THR A 134 21.73 12.53 3.65
CA THR A 134 22.34 13.78 3.14
C THR A 134 23.06 14.53 4.25
N ASP A 135 22.43 14.69 5.42
CA ASP A 135 23.05 15.40 6.55
C ASP A 135 24.30 14.69 7.05
N ALA A 136 24.27 13.35 7.15
CA ALA A 136 25.42 12.55 7.56
C ALA A 136 26.58 12.64 6.54
N ASN A 137 26.28 12.72 5.25
CA ASN A 137 27.31 12.90 4.23
C ASN A 137 27.95 14.28 4.31
N VAL A 138 27.14 15.34 4.43
CA VAL A 138 27.64 16.72 4.58
C VAL A 138 28.51 16.88 5.82
N GLU A 139 28.10 16.28 6.94
CA GLU A 139 28.91 16.32 8.17
C GLU A 139 30.20 15.50 8.04
N GLY A 140 30.15 14.38 7.31
CA GLY A 140 31.33 13.60 6.98
C GLY A 140 32.34 14.39 6.15
N GLU A 141 31.88 15.10 5.13
CA GLU A 141 32.71 15.99 4.29
C GLU A 141 33.35 17.10 5.14
N ARG A 142 32.58 17.75 6.02
CA ARG A 142 33.10 18.75 6.95
C ARG A 142 34.16 18.21 7.90
N SER A 143 33.96 17.00 8.42
CA SER A 143 34.95 16.34 9.28
C SER A 143 36.24 16.06 8.53
N THR A 144 36.16 15.61 7.28
CA THR A 144 37.35 15.37 6.46
C THR A 144 38.09 16.67 6.11
N ASP A 145 37.36 17.76 5.86
CA ASP A 145 37.96 19.07 5.60
C ASP A 145 38.71 19.60 6.83
N LEU A 146 38.11 19.49 8.02
CA LEU A 146 38.74 19.85 9.30
C LEU A 146 40.00 19.02 9.58
N GLU A 147 39.94 17.70 9.36
CA GLU A 147 41.11 16.83 9.51
C GLU A 147 42.26 17.26 8.57
N LEU A 148 41.96 17.57 7.31
CA LEU A 148 42.95 18.07 6.35
C LEU A 148 43.55 19.41 6.76
N GLU A 149 42.75 20.33 7.30
CA GLU A 149 43.21 21.61 7.85
C GLU A 149 44.15 21.40 9.06
N ASP A 150 43.79 20.53 10.00
CA ASP A 150 44.63 20.20 11.16
C ASP A 150 45.97 19.58 10.73
N PHE A 151 45.95 18.67 9.76
CA PHE A 151 47.18 18.10 9.17
C PHE A 151 48.06 19.16 8.49
N ALA A 152 47.46 20.14 7.80
CA ALA A 152 48.19 21.23 7.17
C ALA A 152 48.78 22.21 8.20
N GLN A 153 48.04 22.55 9.25
CA GLN A 153 48.49 23.45 10.33
C GLN A 153 49.60 22.82 11.19
N GLY A 154 49.54 21.52 11.47
CA GLY A 154 50.60 20.78 12.18
C GLY A 154 51.94 20.77 11.44
N ARG A 155 51.93 20.86 10.10
CA ARG A 155 53.15 21.00 9.30
C ARG A 155 53.75 22.41 9.35
N ASN A 156 52.90 23.44 9.41
CA ASN A 156 53.35 24.83 9.45
C ASN A 156 53.92 25.23 10.82
N SER A 157 53.52 24.54 11.89
CA SER A 157 54.03 24.75 13.26
C SER A 157 55.37 24.05 13.55
N LEU A 158 55.73 22.99 12.82
CA LEU A 158 57.05 22.35 12.90
C LEU A 158 58.12 23.02 12.03
N GLY A 159 57.73 23.92 11.13
CA GLY A 159 58.64 24.67 10.25
C GLY A 159 59.00 26.08 10.74
N SER A 160 58.50 26.52 11.90
CA SER A 160 58.68 27.87 12.43
C SER A 160 59.64 27.97 13.63
N GLU A 161 60.19 26.85 14.12
CA GLU A 161 61.29 26.85 15.10
C GLU A 161 62.64 26.70 14.40
N GLN A 162 63.05 27.68 13.60
CA GLN A 162 64.48 27.88 13.33
C GLN A 162 64.81 29.32 12.95
N ASN A 163 65.51 29.94 13.90
CA ASN A 163 66.38 31.12 13.79
C ASN A 163 65.69 32.47 13.66
N ASP A 164 65.70 33.22 14.76
CA ASP A 164 66.25 34.58 14.77
C ASP A 164 66.72 34.93 16.19
N ASP A 165 67.99 34.64 16.47
CA ASP A 165 68.74 35.26 17.58
C ASP A 165 69.90 36.11 17.00
N PRO A 166 70.29 37.20 17.68
CA PRO A 166 70.68 38.45 17.03
C PRO A 166 72.19 38.60 16.83
N ILE A 167 72.62 38.98 15.62
CA ILE A 167 74.01 39.40 15.39
C ILE A 167 74.23 40.79 15.98
N THR A 168 74.84 40.78 17.16
CA THR A 168 75.56 41.89 17.79
C THR A 168 76.92 42.06 17.11
N CYS A 169 77.22 43.24 16.56
CA CYS A 169 78.57 43.73 16.28
C CYS A 169 78.59 45.27 16.34
N LEU A 170 79.03 45.81 17.48
CA LEU A 170 79.61 47.15 17.67
C LEU A 170 81.13 47.09 17.30
N PRO A 171 81.92 48.16 17.46
CA PRO A 171 81.85 49.51 16.88
C PRO A 171 83.21 49.92 16.24
N THR A 172 83.25 50.96 15.40
CA THR A 172 84.49 51.76 15.27
C THR A 172 84.20 53.23 15.02
N CYS A 173 84.80 54.03 15.89
CA CYS A 173 84.72 55.48 16.03
C CYS A 173 85.56 56.25 15.00
N CYS A 174 85.27 57.56 14.96
CA CYS A 174 86.19 58.68 14.74
C CYS A 174 86.72 58.90 13.31
N SER A 175 86.79 60.11 12.75
CA SER A 175 86.65 61.46 13.28
C SER A 175 86.79 62.47 12.12
N LYS A 176 86.09 63.63 12.24
CA LYS A 176 86.54 65.01 11.88
C LYS A 176 86.92 65.26 10.39
N SER A 177 86.60 66.37 9.71
CA SER A 177 86.51 67.79 10.05
C SER A 177 86.12 68.55 8.75
N VAL A 178 85.18 69.50 8.77
CA VAL A 178 85.39 70.98 8.70
C VAL A 178 85.46 71.60 7.28
N MET A 179 84.57 72.58 7.06
CA MET A 179 84.60 73.78 6.18
C MET A 179 85.02 73.63 4.71
N ARG A 180 84.33 74.22 3.73
CA ARG A 180 83.78 75.58 3.65
C ARG A 180 82.79 75.67 2.48
#